data_AF-A0A0Q4G093-F1
#
_entry.id   AF-A0A0Q4G093-F1
#
_cell.length_a   1.000
_cell.length_b   1.000
_cell.length_c   1.000
_cell.angle_alpha   90.00
_cell.angle_beta   90.00
_cell.angle_gamma   90.00
#
_symmetry.space_group_name_H-M   'P 1'
#
loop_
_entity.id
_entity.type
_entity.pdbx_description
1 polymer ?
#
loop_
_entity_poly.entity_id
_entity_poly.type
_entity_poly.pdbx_seq_one_letter_code
_entity_poly.pdbx_strand_id
1 'polypeptide(L)' 'MSSLDTANVALTLATSITRGLPIGPMLLGMSKPVHVLVSSTTTRGIVNMTALVASDSVQVDA' A
#
# COMPACT_ATOMS: atom_id res chain seq x y z
N MET A 1 23.12 3.86 -2.34
CA MET A 1 22.12 4.94 -2.53
C MET A 1 20.79 4.28 -2.84
N SER A 2 19.88 4.25 -1.88
CA SER A 2 18.51 3.73 -1.99
C SER A 2 17.59 4.77 -1.35
N SER A 3 17.40 5.90 -2.04
CA SER A 3 16.58 7.00 -1.55
C SER A 3 15.09 6.73 -1.81
N LEU A 4 14.23 7.43 -1.07
CA LEU A 4 12.76 7.37 -1.25
C LEU A 4 12.36 7.71 -2.70
N ASP A 5 13.01 8.71 -3.29
CA ASP A 5 12.73 9.14 -4.66
C ASP A 5 13.04 8.03 -5.67
N THR A 6 14.21 7.38 -5.55
CA THR A 6 14.55 6.22 -6.40
C THR A 6 13.54 5.08 -6.24
N ALA A 7 13.07 4.81 -5.01
CA ALA A 7 12.06 3.78 -4.76
C ALA A 7 10.71 4.13 -5.40
N ASN A 8 10.28 5.39 -5.32
CA ASN A 8 9.03 5.86 -5.90
C ASN A 8 9.05 5.79 -7.45
N VAL A 9 10.18 6.17 -8.07
CA VAL A 9 10.39 6.00 -9.51
C VAL A 9 10.35 4.52 -9.90
N ALA A 10 11.03 3.66 -9.15
CA ALA A 10 11.05 2.22 -9.43
C ALA A 10 9.64 1.59 -9.34
N LEU A 11 8.83 1.96 -8.35
CA LEU A 11 7.45 1.48 -8.21
C LEU A 11 6.57 1.92 -9.39
N THR A 12 6.69 3.19 -9.79
CA THR A 12 5.96 3.73 -10.94
C THR A 12 6.38 3.02 -12.24
N LEU A 13 7.68 2.80 -12.42
CA LEU A 13 8.20 2.05 -13.57
C LEU A 13 7.67 0.62 -13.59
N ALA A 14 7.76 -0.11 -12.47
CA ALA A 14 7.31 -1.49 -12.36
C ALA A 14 5.82 -1.64 -12.70
N THR A 15 4.97 -0.77 -12.16
CA THR A 15 3.53 -0.80 -12.43
C THR A 15 3.20 -0.45 -13.88
N SER A 16 3.94 0.48 -14.50
CA SER A 16 3.76 0.83 -15.92
C SER A 16 4.13 -0.32 -16.87
N ILE A 17 5.23 -1.03 -16.61
CA ILE A 17 5.70 -2.14 -17.46
C ILE A 17 4.81 -3.38 -17.30
N THR A 18 4.49 -3.72 -16.05
CA THR A 18 3.72 -4.94 -15.74
C THR A 18 2.22 -4.77 -15.93
N ARG A 19 1.74 -3.52 -16.00
CA ARG A 19 0.31 -3.17 -15.85
C ARG A 19 -0.31 -3.73 -14.57
N GLY A 20 0.51 -3.95 -13.55
CA GLY A 20 0.07 -4.41 -12.23
C GLY A 20 -0.80 -3.35 -11.56
N LEU A 21 -1.76 -3.80 -10.75
CA LEU A 21 -2.57 -2.90 -9.92
C LEU A 21 -1.74 -2.48 -8.70
N PRO A 22 -1.32 -1.21 -8.58
CA PRO A 22 -0.64 -0.75 -7.38
C PRO A 22 -1.58 -0.83 -6.17
N ILE A 23 -1.11 -1.44 -5.08
CA ILE A 23 -1.76 -1.44 -3.77
C ILE A 23 -0.85 -0.71 -2.79
N GLY A 24 -1.37 0.34 -2.15
CA GLY A 24 -0.62 1.21 -1.24
C GLY A 24 -0.98 2.69 -1.40
N PRO A 25 -0.23 3.62 -0.78
CA PRO A 25 0.91 3.37 0.11
C PRO A 25 0.51 2.77 1.47
N MET A 26 1.38 1.95 2.05
CA MET A 26 1.15 1.29 3.34
C MET A 26 2.13 1.80 4.40
N LEU A 27 1.61 2.08 5.59
CA LEU A 27 2.41 2.42 6.76
C LEU A 27 2.89 1.13 7.42
N LEU A 28 4.14 1.14 7.88
CA LEU A 28 4.76 0.03 8.59
C LEU A 28 5.13 0.47 10.01
N GLY A 29 5.15 -0.46 10.96
CA GLY A 29 5.58 -0.22 12.35
C GLY A 29 4.54 0.43 13.27
N MET A 30 3.27 0.48 12.86
CA MET A 30 2.18 0.96 13.71
C MET A 30 1.75 -0.13 14.70
N SER A 31 1.33 0.26 15.91
CA SER A 31 0.83 -0.69 16.93
C SER A 31 -0.49 -1.37 16.53
N LYS A 32 -1.25 -0.76 15.63
CA LYS A 32 -2.43 -1.32 14.97
C LYS A 32 -2.38 -0.95 13.48
N PRO A 33 -2.86 -1.81 12.57
CA PRO A 33 -2.80 -1.54 11.14
C PRO A 33 -3.65 -0.33 10.79
N VAL A 34 -2.99 0.71 10.25
CA VAL A 34 -3.61 1.95 9.79
C VAL A 34 -2.86 2.43 8.56
N HIS A 35 -3.60 2.87 7.53
CA HIS A 35 -3.03 3.35 6.28
C HIS A 35 -3.75 4.62 5.81
N VAL A 36 -3.01 5.48 5.11
CA VAL A 36 -3.53 6.76 4.61
C VAL A 36 -3.77 6.65 3.11
N LEU A 37 -4.99 6.93 2.68
CA LEU A 37 -5.37 6.95 1.27
C LEU A 37 -5.32 8.37 0.71
N VAL A 38 -4.99 8.49 -0.57
CA VAL A 38 -5.08 9.76 -1.31
C VAL A 38 -6.47 9.94 -1.90
N SER A 39 -6.88 11.18 -2.14
CA SER A 39 -8.22 11.50 -2.67
C SER A 39 -8.51 10.89 -4.05
N SER A 40 -7.48 10.54 -4.82
CA SER A 40 -7.61 9.87 -6.12
C SER A 40 -7.82 8.36 -6.02
N THR A 41 -7.91 7.79 -4.81
CA THR A 41 -8.09 6.34 -4.63
C THR A 41 -9.48 5.91 -5.12
N THR A 42 -9.51 4.88 -5.97
CA THR A 42 -10.77 4.30 -6.47
C THR A 42 -11.47 3.46 -5.41
N THR A 43 -12.77 3.19 -5.58
CA THR A 43 -13.55 2.31 -4.69
C THR A 43 -12.89 0.94 -4.51
N ARG A 44 -12.36 0.35 -5.60
CA ARG A 44 -11.63 -0.92 -5.53
C ARG A 44 -10.35 -0.82 -4.69
N GLY A 45 -9.63 0.30 -4.81
CA GLY A 45 -8.45 0.57 -3.98
C GLY A 45 -8.81 0.64 -2.49
N ILE A 46 -9.91 1.29 -2.15
CA ILE A 46 -10.40 1.34 -0.76
C ILE A 46 -10.71 -0.07 -0.24
N VAL A 47 -11.48 -0.86 -0.98
CA VAL A 47 -11.83 -2.23 -0.57
C VAL A 47 -10.59 -3.12 -0.40
N ASN A 48 -9.65 -3.07 -1.35
CA ASN A 48 -8.40 -3.83 -1.26
C ASN A 48 -7.58 -3.43 -0.02
N MET A 49 -7.49 -2.13 0.27
CA MET A 49 -6.78 -1.63 1.45
C MET A 49 -7.48 -2.03 2.75
N THR A 50 -8.80 -2.03 2.80
CA THR A 50 -9.55 -2.52 3.97
C THR A 50 -9.35 -4.02 4.17
N ALA A 51 -9.32 -4.81 3.09
CA ALA A 51 -9.05 -6.25 3.18
C ALA A 51 -7.66 -6.54 3.77
N LEU A 52 -6.64 -5.78 3.36
CA LEU A 52 -5.29 -5.87 3.94
C LEU A 52 -5.26 -5.47 5.42
N VAL A 53 -5.89 -4.35 5.79
CA VAL A 53 -5.95 -3.93 7.21
C VAL A 53 -6.63 -4.99 8.08
N ALA A 54 -7.71 -5.60 7.56
CA ALA A 54 -8.40 -6.68 8.26
C ALA A 54 -7.49 -7.90 8.46
N SER A 55 -6.76 -8.34 7.41
CA SER A 55 -5.83 -9.47 7.55
C SER A 55 -4.69 -9.18 8.52
N ASP A 56 -4.13 -7.98 8.47
CA ASP A 56 -3.01 -7.59 9.34
C ASP A 56 -3.47 -7.49 10.80
N SER A 57 -4.71 -7.03 11.04
CA SER A 57 -5.25 -6.93 12.40
C SER A 57 -5.38 -8.29 13.07
N VAL A 58 -5.75 -9.33 12.31
CA VAL A 58 -5.81 -10.71 12.80
C VAL A 58 -4.42 -11.27 13.12
N GLN A 59 -3.38 -10.86 12.38
CA GLN A 59 -2.01 -11.32 12.60
C GLN A 59 -1.35 -10.66 13.82
N VAL A 60 -1.68 -9.40 14.13
CA VAL A 60 -1.10 -8.69 15.31
C VAL A 60 -1.62 -9.26 16.64
N ASP A 61 -2.83 -9.82 16.65
CA ASP A 61 -3.45 -10.40 17.85
C ASP A 61 -3.06 -11.89 18.08
N ALA A 62 -2.20 -12.47 17.24
CA ALA A 62 -1.72 -13.85 17.31
C ALA A 62 -0.27 -13.95 17.83
#